data_AF-A0A920KKY0-F1
#
_entry.id   AF-A0A920KKY0-F1
#
_cell.length_a   1.000
_cell.length_b   1.000
_cell.length_c   1.000
_cell.angle_alpha   90.00
_cell.angle_beta   90.00
_cell.angle_gamma   90.00
#
_symmetry.space_group_name_H-M   'P 1'
#
loop_
_entity.id
_entity.type
_entity.pdbx_description
1 polymer ?
#
loop_
_entity_poly.entity_id
_entity_poly.type
_entity_poly.pdbx_seq_one_letter_code
_entity_poly.pdbx_strand_id
1 'polypeptide(L)' 'MDHPVRGKYLTVGNPIKLSDSPAEVKRSPLLGEHTDEILKEFCNMSDEEIKAVREAGAV' A
#
# COMPACT_ATOMS: atom_id res chain seq x y z
N MET A 1 -4.42 -6.12 -14.26
CA MET A 1 -4.04 -6.14 -12.84
C MET A 1 -4.49 -7.42 -12.20
N ASP A 2 -3.71 -7.97 -11.28
CA ASP A 2 -4.09 -9.15 -10.50
C ASP A 2 -4.18 -8.76 -9.03
N HIS A 3 -5.40 -8.69 -8.50
CA HIS A 3 -5.66 -8.25 -7.13
C HIS A 3 -5.91 -9.46 -6.22
N PRO A 4 -5.28 -9.57 -5.04
CA PRO A 4 -5.30 -10.78 -4.22
C PRO A 4 -6.70 -11.28 -3.85
N VAL A 5 -7.68 -10.38 -3.70
CA VAL A 5 -9.08 -10.74 -3.37
C VAL A 5 -9.99 -10.77 -4.60
N ARG A 6 -9.73 -9.94 -5.61
CA ARG A 6 -10.65 -9.71 -6.73
C ARG A 6 -10.28 -10.53 -7.97
N GLY A 7 -9.05 -11.02 -8.04
CA GLY A 7 -8.47 -11.64 -9.22
C GLY A 7 -8.16 -10.61 -10.32
N LYS A 8 -8.11 -11.10 -11.56
CA LYS A 8 -7.69 -10.30 -12.72
C LYS A 8 -8.75 -9.28 -13.13
N TYR A 9 -8.32 -8.06 -13.40
CA TYR A 9 -9.17 -6.98 -13.93
C TYR A 9 -8.41 -6.03 -14.86
N LEU A 10 -9.17 -5.30 -15.67
CA LEU A 10 -8.67 -4.28 -16.58
C LEU A 10 -8.72 -2.89 -15.93
N THR A 11 -7.73 -2.06 -16.24
CA THR A 11 -7.67 -0.65 -15.85
C THR A 11 -7.04 0.15 -16.98
N VAL A 12 -7.39 1.44 -17.05
CA VAL A 12 -6.72 2.37 -17.96
C VAL A 12 -5.35 2.72 -17.36
N GLY A 13 -4.30 2.71 -18.19
CA GLY A 13 -2.95 3.13 -17.77
C GLY A 13 -2.73 4.64 -17.89
N ASN A 14 -1.51 5.12 -17.63
CA ASN A 14 -1.17 6.53 -17.80
C ASN A 14 -1.32 6.94 -19.29
N PRO A 15 -2.14 7.95 -19.64
CA PRO A 15 -2.32 8.38 -21.02
C PRO A 15 -1.08 9.09 -21.60
N ILE A 16 -0.24 9.69 -20.76
CA ILE A 16 0.98 10.39 -21.18
C ILE A 16 2.15 9.40 -21.17
N LYS A 17 2.93 9.38 -22.25
CA LYS A 17 4.12 8.53 -22.39
C LYS A 17 5.36 9.39 -22.35
N LEU A 18 6.21 9.15 -21.34
CA LEU A 18 7.52 9.79 -21.21
C LEU A 18 8.57 8.71 -21.43
N SER A 19 9.45 8.90 -22.41
CA SER A 19 10.47 7.90 -22.78
C SER A 19 11.36 7.51 -21.61
N ASP A 20 11.69 8.49 -20.77
CA ASP A 20 12.68 8.33 -19.68
C ASP A 20 11.99 8.07 -18.32
N SER A 21 10.66 7.96 -18.29
CA SER A 21 9.89 7.72 -17.08
C SER A 21 8.66 6.83 -17.37
N PRO A 22 8.88 5.52 -17.56
CA PRO A 22 7.77 4.59 -17.75
C PRO A 22 6.90 4.52 -16.50
N ALA A 23 5.58 4.65 -16.69
CA ALA A 23 4.62 4.54 -15.61
C ALA A 23 4.19 3.08 -15.40
N GLU A 24 4.61 2.48 -14.29
CA GLU A 24 4.14 1.17 -13.87
C GLU A 24 2.77 1.28 -13.20
N VAL A 25 1.78 0.59 -13.74
CA VAL A 25 0.48 0.46 -13.10
C VAL A 25 0.53 -0.82 -12.25
N LYS A 26 0.22 -0.72 -10.96
CA LYS A 26 0.19 -1.85 -10.01
C LYS A 26 -1.23 -2.06 -9.49
N ARG A 27 -1.47 -3.19 -8.83
CA ARG A 27 -2.75 -3.44 -8.16
C ARG A 27 -2.97 -2.43 -7.02
N SER A 28 -4.22 -2.22 -6.64
CA SER A 28 -4.54 -1.50 -5.41
C SER A 28 -4.11 -2.30 -4.17
N PRO A 29 -3.72 -1.62 -3.07
CA PRO A 29 -3.43 -2.26 -1.79
C PRO A 29 -4.72 -2.72 -1.10
N LEU A 30 -4.60 -3.67 -0.18
CA LEU A 30 -5.65 -4.04 0.75
C LEU A 30 -5.80 -3.01 1.86
N LEU A 31 -6.94 -3.04 2.54
CA LEU A 31 -7.15 -2.27 3.76
C LEU A 31 -6.08 -2.65 4.80
N GLY A 32 -5.26 -1.67 5.20
CA GLY A 32 -4.20 -1.85 6.20
C GLY A 32 -2.95 -2.60 5.72
N GLU A 33 -2.78 -2.84 4.42
CA GLU A 33 -1.66 -3.67 3.89
C GLU A 33 -0.28 -3.16 4.29
N HIS A 34 -0.11 -1.83 4.38
CA HIS A 34 1.16 -1.18 4.68
C HIS A 34 1.16 -0.45 6.03
N THR A 35 0.17 -0.68 6.91
CA THR A 35 0.08 0.06 8.18
C THR A 35 1.35 -0.10 9.01
N ASP A 36 1.77 -1.34 9.27
CA ASP A 36 2.94 -1.61 10.12
C ASP A 36 4.25 -1.12 9.47
N GLU A 37 4.36 -1.24 8.13
CA GLU A 37 5.50 -0.73 7.36
C GLU A 37 5.64 0.78 7.55
N ILE A 38 4.56 1.53 7.40
CA ILE A 38 4.59 3.00 7.52
C ILE A 38 4.82 3.45 8.97
N LEU A 39 4.20 2.79 9.95
CA LEU A 39 4.41 3.14 11.36
C LEU A 39 5.87 2.90 11.79
N LYS A 40 6.53 1.87 11.26
CA LYS A 40 7.96 1.62 11.51
C LYS A 40 8.84 2.63 10.79
N GLU A 41 8.70 2.75 9.48
CA GLU A 41 9.66 3.48 8.65
C GLU A 41 9.52 5.00 8.75
N PHE A 42 8.29 5.50 8.88
CA PHE A 42 8.01 6.94 8.85
C PHE A 42 7.67 7.52 10.21
N CYS A 43 7.05 6.73 11.09
CA CYS A 43 6.73 7.15 12.46
C CYS A 43 7.77 6.69 13.49
N ASN A 44 8.77 5.90 13.09
CA ASN A 44 9.82 5.35 13.96
C ASN A 44 9.27 4.60 15.19
N MET A 45 8.10 3.97 15.05
CA MET A 45 7.49 3.22 16.14
C MET A 45 8.12 1.84 16.29
N SER A 46 8.32 1.41 17.54
CA SER A 46 8.73 0.05 17.85
C SER A 46 7.57 -0.94 17.67
N ASP A 47 7.88 -2.25 17.64
CA ASP A 47 6.86 -3.30 17.58
C ASP A 47 5.89 -3.23 18.77
N GLU A 48 6.38 -2.84 19.95
CA GLU A 48 5.57 -2.66 21.16
C GLU A 48 4.61 -1.48 21.04
N GLU A 49 5.06 -0.35 20.50
CA GLU A 49 4.23 0.83 20.29
C GLU A 49 3.14 0.57 19.25
N ILE A 50 3.49 -0.09 18.14
CA ILE A 50 2.51 -0.46 17.10
C ILE A 50 1.44 -1.38 17.67
N LYS A 51 1.84 -2.36 18.49
CA LYS A 51 0.91 -3.24 19.19
C LYS A 51 -0.04 -2.45 20.10
N ALA A 52 0.48 -1.49 20.88
CA ALA A 52 -0.33 -0.68 21.78
C ALA A 52 -1.37 0.17 21.04
N VAL A 53 -0.99 0.79 19.92
CA VAL A 53 -1.90 1.62 19.10
C VAL A 53 -2.98 0.77 18.43
N ARG A 54 -2.66 -0.46 18.03
CA ARG A 54 -3.63 -1.44 17.53
C ARG A 54 -4.61 -1.90 18.61
N GLU A 55 -4.12 -2.17 19.82
CA GLU A 55 -4.98 -2.52 20.96
C GLU A 55 -5.90 -1.37 21.39
N ALA A 56 -5.45 -0.12 21.22
CA ALA A 56 -6.25 1.08 21.44
C ALA A 56 -7.30 1.33 20.34
N GLY A 57 -7.28 0.58 19.23
CA GLY A 57 -8.21 0.73 18.11
C GLY A 57 -7.99 1.98 17.26
N ALA A 58 -6.80 2.58 17.34
CA ALA A 58 -6.43 3.74 16.54
C ALA A 58 -5.98 3.36 15.11
N VAL A 59 -5.60 2.09 14.91
CA VAL A 59 -5.23 1.49 13.61
C VAL A 59 -5.77 0.08 13.47
#